data_AF-A0A1F5ZI06-F1
#
_entry.id   AF-A0A1F5ZI06-F1
#
_cell.length_a   1.000
_cell.length_b   1.000
_cell.length_c   1.000
_cell.angle_alpha   90.00
_cell.angle_beta   90.00
_cell.angle_gamma   90.00
#
_symmetry.space_group_name_H-M   'P 1'
#
loop_
_entity.id
_entity.type
_entity.pdbx_description
1 polymer ?
#
loop_
_entity_poly.entity_id
_entity_poly.type
_entity_poly.pdbx_seq_one_letter_code
_entity_poly.pdbx_strand_id
1 'polypeptide(L)'
;MEKISIFVVAIVLASLGSPVYAVKNSEAGSQNIGTSQAQQQVATSPSPTGYQIQNQVNTQNQGEASQLRINTQEQMGTVAAQVQDLLKVRTTGGIGEQVRQIAQEQNQAQNQIQTELGKVEARGGLLKSLIGPDYQALKNMQKAMEQNQLRIGQLEQLQNQLANQSDIAMVQETIQALTVQNTALQNRVNLEERSGGMFGWLFKLFAR
;
A
#
# COMPACT_ATOMS: atom_id res chain seq x y z
N MET A 1 -17.77 -30.10 -40.11
CA MET A 1 -16.32 -30.28 -40.34
C MET A 1 -15.64 -29.00 -39.89
N GLU A 2 -15.11 -28.99 -38.66
CA GLU A 2 -13.66 -29.12 -38.37
C GLU A 2 -12.96 -27.73 -38.48
N LYS A 3 -12.21 -27.17 -37.51
CA LYS A 3 -11.39 -27.70 -36.41
C LYS A 3 -11.27 -26.64 -35.29
N ILE A 4 -11.24 -27.05 -34.03
CA ILE A 4 -10.80 -26.21 -32.90
C ILE A 4 -9.43 -26.72 -32.47
N SER A 5 -8.39 -25.91 -32.69
CA SER A 5 -7.02 -26.19 -32.24
C SER A 5 -6.87 -25.77 -30.78
N ILE A 6 -6.61 -26.75 -29.91
CA ILE A 6 -6.28 -26.54 -28.50
C ILE A 6 -4.76 -26.47 -28.39
N PHE A 7 -4.23 -25.31 -28.01
CA PHE A 7 -2.84 -25.14 -27.60
C PHE A 7 -2.71 -25.46 -26.11
N VAL A 8 -2.01 -26.54 -25.77
CA VAL A 8 -1.63 -26.88 -24.40
C VAL A 8 -0.29 -26.22 -24.11
N VAL A 9 -0.27 -25.23 -23.22
CA VAL A 9 0.96 -24.63 -22.70
C VAL A 9 1.35 -25.37 -21.42
N ALA A 10 2.44 -26.12 -21.48
CA ALA A 10 3.05 -26.75 -20.32
C ALA A 10 3.90 -25.72 -19.56
N ILE A 11 3.56 -25.44 -18.30
CA ILE A 11 4.34 -24.58 -17.41
C ILE A 11 5.14 -25.47 -16.46
N VAL A 12 6.46 -25.39 -16.57
CA VAL A 12 7.43 -26.06 -15.71
C VAL A 12 7.67 -25.18 -14.47
N LEU A 13 7.28 -25.68 -13.29
CA LEU A 13 7.50 -25.02 -12.01
C LEU A 13 8.84 -25.47 -11.41
N ALA A 14 9.85 -24.60 -11.46
CA ALA A 14 11.08 -24.74 -10.70
C ALA A 14 10.91 -24.07 -9.32
N SER A 15 10.96 -24.87 -8.25
CA SER A 15 10.91 -24.39 -6.87
C SER A 15 12.32 -24.19 -6.32
N LEU A 16 12.61 -22.97 -5.84
CA LEU A 16 13.82 -22.66 -5.08
C LEU A 16 13.38 -22.25 -3.67
N GLY A 17 13.75 -23.07 -2.68
CA GLY A 17 13.46 -22.84 -1.27
C GLY A 17 14.45 -21.87 -0.63
N SER A 18 13.96 -21.03 0.27
CA SER A 18 14.75 -20.17 1.14
C SER A 18 14.58 -20.58 2.61
N PRO A 19 15.63 -20.52 3.46
CA PRO A 19 15.55 -20.91 4.87
C PRO A 19 14.90 -19.82 5.74
N VAL A 20 14.13 -20.24 6.75
CA VAL A 20 13.50 -19.40 7.78
C VAL A 20 14.38 -19.37 9.02
N TYR A 21 14.59 -18.19 9.61
CA TYR A 21 15.29 -18.01 10.89
C TYR A 21 14.28 -17.76 12.02
N ALA A 22 14.46 -18.45 13.15
CA ALA A 22 13.61 -18.35 14.34
C ALA A 22 14.02 -17.20 15.27
N VAL A 23 13.05 -16.44 15.77
CA VAL A 23 13.20 -15.41 16.82
C VAL A 23 12.95 -16.05 18.19
N LYS A 24 13.87 -15.82 19.13
CA LYS A 24 13.82 -16.31 20.51
C LYS A 24 13.15 -15.26 21.41
N ASN A 25 12.05 -15.66 22.04
CA ASN A 25 11.30 -14.87 23.01
C ASN A 25 11.98 -14.93 24.40
N SER A 26 11.89 -13.86 25.19
CA SER A 26 12.35 -13.84 26.59
C SER A 26 11.42 -12.96 27.41
N GLU A 27 10.53 -13.60 28.18
CA GLU A 27 9.76 -13.00 29.25
C GLU A 27 10.33 -13.49 30.59
N ALA A 28 10.62 -12.57 31.51
CA ALA A 28 10.61 -12.83 32.95
C ALA A 28 10.64 -11.51 33.73
N GLY A 29 9.71 -11.36 34.67
CA GLY A 29 9.95 -10.55 35.88
C GLY A 29 8.95 -9.43 36.17
N SER A 30 7.83 -9.80 36.80
CA SER A 30 6.87 -8.93 37.48
C SER A 30 7.37 -8.55 38.89
N GLN A 31 7.11 -7.30 39.34
CA GLN A 31 6.59 -7.03 40.69
C GLN A 31 6.12 -5.56 40.85
N ASN A 32 5.31 -5.36 41.87
CA ASN A 32 4.16 -4.45 41.95
C ASN A 32 4.28 -3.50 43.17
N ILE A 33 3.39 -2.50 43.22
CA ILE A 33 2.85 -1.74 44.38
C ILE A 33 3.56 -0.43 44.79
N GLY A 34 2.79 0.68 44.79
CA GLY A 34 3.09 1.87 45.60
C GLY A 34 2.36 3.17 45.21
N THR A 35 1.23 3.43 45.84
CA THR A 35 0.38 4.65 45.90
C THR A 35 1.09 5.99 46.15
N SER A 36 0.60 7.09 45.55
CA SER A 36 0.25 8.38 46.21
C SER A 36 -0.36 9.43 45.27
N GLN A 37 -1.39 10.13 45.78
CA GLN A 37 -2.15 11.22 45.15
C GLN A 37 -1.45 12.59 45.27
N ALA A 38 -1.95 13.55 44.46
CA ALA A 38 -2.16 14.98 44.76
C ALA A 38 -1.31 16.05 44.03
N GLN A 39 -2.03 16.78 43.17
CA GLN A 39 -2.11 18.25 43.00
C GLN A 39 -0.85 19.12 42.75
N GLN A 40 -0.80 19.64 41.51
CA GLN A 40 -0.95 21.07 41.15
C GLN A 40 -0.02 22.10 41.81
N GLN A 41 0.85 22.73 41.00
CA GLN A 41 1.09 24.17 41.06
C GLN A 41 1.73 24.72 39.77
N VAL A 42 1.03 25.70 39.18
CA VAL A 42 1.50 26.60 38.13
C VAL A 42 2.23 27.75 38.81
N ALA A 43 3.45 28.05 38.39
CA ALA A 43 4.15 29.28 38.73
C ALA A 43 4.93 29.78 37.50
N THR A 44 4.75 31.07 37.24
CA THR A 44 5.12 31.81 36.03
C THR A 44 6.43 32.61 36.18
N SER A 45 7.09 32.84 35.03
CA SER A 45 7.87 34.04 34.65
C SER A 45 9.41 34.02 34.85
N PRO A 46 10.21 34.87 34.15
CA PRO A 46 10.75 34.60 32.80
C PRO A 46 12.29 34.86 32.69
N SER A 47 12.95 34.36 31.64
CA SER A 47 14.01 35.15 30.99
C SER A 47 14.41 34.67 29.60
N PRO A 48 14.79 35.61 28.71
CA PRO A 48 14.88 35.42 27.28
C PRO A 48 16.30 35.03 26.87
N THR A 49 16.43 34.09 25.94
CA THR A 49 17.60 34.08 25.07
C THR A 49 17.17 33.51 23.75
N GLY A 50 17.14 34.39 22.76
CA GLY A 50 16.59 34.14 21.45
C GLY A 50 17.44 33.16 20.68
N TYR A 51 16.76 32.19 20.08
CA TYR A 51 16.87 31.89 18.65
C TYR A 51 15.48 31.38 18.22
N GLN A 52 14.55 32.31 17.93
CA GLN A 52 13.41 31.95 17.10
C GLN A 52 13.93 31.86 15.66
N ILE A 53 14.32 30.66 15.25
CA ILE A 53 14.37 30.35 13.83
C ILE A 53 12.92 30.10 13.40
N GLN A 54 12.35 31.14 12.81
CA GLN A 54 11.16 31.11 11.98
C GLN A 54 11.37 30.13 10.82
N ASN A 55 10.98 28.86 11.01
CA ASN A 55 10.67 27.95 9.90
C ASN A 55 9.15 27.77 9.78
N GLN A 56 8.44 28.89 9.63
CA GLN A 56 7.05 28.88 9.14
C GLN A 56 7.06 28.93 7.62
N VAL A 57 7.52 27.86 6.95
CA VAL A 57 7.24 27.65 5.53
C VAL A 57 7.12 26.15 5.23
N ASN A 58 6.31 25.39 5.99
CA ASN A 58 5.87 24.07 5.50
C ASN A 58 4.58 23.52 6.13
N THR A 59 3.77 24.32 6.82
CA THR A 59 2.64 23.77 7.60
C THR A 59 1.40 23.48 6.76
N GLN A 60 1.31 24.01 5.53
CA GLN A 60 0.05 23.96 4.78
C GLN A 60 -0.19 22.64 4.01
N ASN A 61 0.84 21.84 3.73
CA ASN A 61 0.72 20.55 3.01
C ASN A 61 1.04 19.30 3.85
N GLN A 62 1.55 19.46 5.08
CA GLN A 62 1.96 18.31 5.90
C GLN A 62 0.77 17.54 6.50
N GLY A 63 -0.34 18.21 6.76
CA GLY A 63 -1.58 17.57 7.23
C GLY A 63 -2.22 16.69 6.16
N GLU A 64 -2.37 17.22 4.95
CA GLU A 64 -2.93 16.50 3.79
C GLU A 64 -2.06 15.29 3.41
N ALA A 65 -0.74 15.47 3.34
CA ALA A 65 0.18 14.38 3.05
C ALA A 65 0.14 13.27 4.11
N SER A 66 0.00 13.63 5.39
CA SER A 66 -0.09 12.65 6.49
C SER A 66 -1.41 11.89 6.48
N GLN A 67 -2.53 12.59 6.25
CA GLN A 67 -3.85 11.95 6.11
C GLN A 67 -3.90 11.01 4.90
N LEU A 68 -3.31 11.41 3.78
CA LEU A 68 -3.27 10.59 2.57
C LEU A 68 -2.43 9.32 2.76
N ARG A 69 -1.33 9.40 3.53
CA ARG A 69 -0.53 8.22 3.92
C ARG A 69 -1.34 7.25 4.77
N ILE A 70 -2.00 7.75 5.83
CA ILE A 70 -2.84 6.94 6.71
C ILE A 70 -3.94 6.26 5.89
N ASN A 71 -4.65 7.04 5.06
CA ASN A 71 -5.70 6.49 4.22
C ASN A 71 -5.18 5.41 3.26
N THR A 72 -4.04 5.65 2.61
CA THR A 72 -3.44 4.64 1.72
C THR A 72 -3.11 3.36 2.48
N GLN A 73 -2.49 3.46 3.67
CA GLN A 73 -2.17 2.33 4.53
C GLN A 73 -3.42 1.53 4.94
N GLU A 74 -4.50 2.23 5.32
CA GLU A 74 -5.78 1.61 5.67
C GLU A 74 -6.38 0.84 4.48
N GLN A 75 -6.36 1.43 3.28
CA GLN A 75 -6.86 0.75 2.08
C GLN A 75 -6.04 -0.51 1.76
N MET A 76 -4.73 -0.51 2.03
CA MET A 76 -3.90 -1.72 1.90
C MET A 76 -4.36 -2.82 2.86
N GLY A 77 -4.71 -2.47 4.10
CA GLY A 77 -5.25 -3.41 5.09
C GLY A 77 -6.58 -4.02 4.64
N THR A 78 -7.50 -3.18 4.15
CA THR A 78 -8.80 -3.63 3.64
C THR A 78 -8.66 -4.59 2.47
N VAL A 79 -7.81 -4.28 1.48
CA VAL A 79 -7.57 -5.19 0.36
C VAL A 79 -6.95 -6.50 0.82
N ALA A 80 -6.00 -6.48 1.75
CA ALA A 80 -5.39 -7.69 2.27
C ALA A 80 -6.41 -8.61 2.96
N ALA A 81 -7.33 -8.04 3.74
CA ALA A 81 -8.43 -8.78 4.37
C ALA A 81 -9.36 -9.41 3.31
N GLN A 82 -9.79 -8.61 2.34
CA GLN A 82 -10.69 -9.07 1.27
C GLN A 82 -10.06 -10.18 0.41
N VAL A 83 -8.79 -10.05 0.08
CA VAL A 83 -8.02 -11.10 -0.62
C VAL A 83 -7.95 -12.39 0.20
N GLN A 84 -7.76 -12.28 1.52
CA GLN A 84 -7.74 -13.44 2.40
C GLN A 84 -9.10 -14.15 2.45
N ASP A 85 -10.19 -13.42 2.33
CA ASP A 85 -11.54 -13.97 2.25
C ASP A 85 -11.83 -14.60 0.89
N LEU A 86 -11.35 -14.01 -0.21
CA LEU A 86 -11.41 -14.65 -1.54
C LEU A 86 -10.71 -16.01 -1.58
N LEU A 87 -9.58 -16.17 -0.86
CA LEU A 87 -8.88 -17.46 -0.79
C LEU A 87 -9.74 -18.57 -0.13
N LYS A 88 -10.72 -18.19 0.70
CA LYS A 88 -11.63 -19.11 1.40
C LYS A 88 -12.87 -19.49 0.56
N VAL A 89 -13.08 -18.85 -0.59
CA VAL A 89 -14.18 -19.17 -1.51
C VAL A 89 -14.16 -20.66 -1.84
N ARG A 90 -15.29 -21.33 -1.59
CA ARG A 90 -15.41 -22.77 -1.80
C ARG A 90 -15.49 -23.04 -3.30
N THR A 91 -14.85 -24.13 -3.75
CA THR A 91 -14.75 -24.51 -5.17
C THR A 91 -16.05 -25.06 -5.77
N THR A 92 -17.17 -25.01 -5.04
CA THR A 92 -18.47 -25.53 -5.47
C THR A 92 -19.01 -24.73 -6.66
N GLY A 93 -18.74 -25.21 -7.88
CA GLY A 93 -19.11 -24.55 -9.13
C GLY A 93 -17.96 -24.34 -10.14
N GLY A 94 -16.74 -24.82 -9.86
CA GLY A 94 -15.60 -24.80 -10.81
C GLY A 94 -14.88 -23.45 -10.94
N ILE A 95 -15.51 -22.35 -10.55
CA ILE A 95 -14.97 -20.98 -10.63
C ILE A 95 -14.01 -20.63 -9.48
N GLY A 96 -14.08 -21.36 -8.36
CA GLY A 96 -13.28 -21.05 -7.16
C GLY A 96 -11.76 -21.11 -7.37
N GLU A 97 -11.27 -21.86 -8.36
CA GLU A 97 -9.83 -21.90 -8.67
C GLU A 97 -9.36 -20.61 -9.37
N GLN A 98 -10.17 -20.04 -10.26
CA GLN A 98 -9.86 -18.76 -10.92
C GLN A 98 -9.85 -17.61 -9.91
N VAL A 99 -10.84 -17.59 -9.00
CA VAL A 99 -10.89 -16.61 -7.91
C VAL A 99 -9.68 -16.75 -6.99
N ARG A 100 -9.29 -17.98 -6.65
CA ARG A 100 -8.10 -18.26 -5.83
C ARG A 100 -6.82 -17.81 -6.50
N GLN A 101 -6.67 -18.04 -7.81
CA GLN A 101 -5.51 -17.57 -8.57
C GLN A 101 -5.42 -16.04 -8.52
N ILE A 102 -6.51 -15.33 -8.80
CA ILE A 102 -6.56 -13.86 -8.72
C ILE A 102 -6.19 -13.38 -7.31
N ALA A 103 -6.71 -14.03 -6.28
CA ALA A 103 -6.40 -13.71 -4.89
C ALA A 103 -4.92 -13.96 -4.54
N GLN A 104 -4.31 -15.05 -5.03
CA GLN A 104 -2.88 -15.31 -4.85
C GLN A 104 -2.01 -14.27 -5.54
N GLU A 105 -2.33 -13.93 -6.79
CA GLU A 105 -1.63 -12.88 -7.54
C GLU A 105 -1.78 -11.51 -6.86
N GLN A 106 -2.98 -11.20 -6.35
CA GLN A 106 -3.23 -9.97 -5.61
C GLN A 106 -2.45 -9.93 -4.28
N ASN A 107 -2.33 -11.07 -3.59
CA ASN A 107 -1.55 -11.15 -2.35
C ASN A 107 -0.07 -10.82 -2.61
N GLN A 108 0.49 -11.33 -3.72
CA GLN A 108 1.86 -10.99 -4.13
C GLN A 108 1.97 -9.50 -4.52
N ALA A 109 1.01 -8.97 -5.27
CA ALA A 109 0.97 -7.57 -5.64
C ALA A 109 0.89 -6.65 -4.42
N GLN A 110 0.15 -7.03 -3.36
CA GLN A 110 0.08 -6.27 -2.12
C GLN A 110 1.46 -6.06 -1.48
N ASN A 111 2.27 -7.11 -1.43
CA ASN A 111 3.62 -7.01 -0.88
C ASN A 111 4.52 -6.08 -1.71
N GLN A 112 4.37 -6.11 -3.04
CA GLN A 112 5.08 -5.20 -3.94
C GLN A 112 4.65 -3.76 -3.72
N ILE A 113 3.34 -3.49 -3.66
CA ILE A 113 2.81 -2.14 -3.43
C ILE A 113 3.29 -1.59 -2.07
N GLN A 114 3.26 -2.40 -1.01
CA GLN A 114 3.78 -1.99 0.31
C GLN A 114 5.28 -1.66 0.26
N THR A 115 6.05 -2.44 -0.47
CA THR A 115 7.49 -2.19 -0.67
C THR A 115 7.72 -0.86 -1.39
N GLU A 116 6.97 -0.60 -2.46
CA GLU A 116 7.10 0.66 -3.22
C GLU A 116 6.62 1.87 -2.41
N LEU A 117 5.52 1.74 -1.66
CA LEU A 117 5.07 2.77 -0.71
C LEU A 117 6.17 3.09 0.32
N GLY A 118 6.80 2.06 0.89
CA GLY A 118 7.90 2.21 1.82
C GLY A 118 9.09 2.96 1.22
N LYS A 119 9.47 2.69 -0.05
CA LYS A 119 10.54 3.43 -0.73
C LYS A 119 10.18 4.91 -0.92
N VAL A 120 8.95 5.19 -1.32
CA VAL A 120 8.46 6.56 -1.51
C VAL A 120 8.43 7.32 -0.18
N GLU A 121 8.05 6.67 0.92
CA GLU A 121 7.98 7.28 2.25
C GLU A 121 9.33 7.44 2.93
N ALA A 122 10.23 6.47 2.77
CA ALA A 122 11.56 6.48 3.36
C ALA A 122 12.49 7.53 2.73
N ARG A 123 12.17 8.02 1.52
CA ARG A 123 12.90 9.14 0.93
C ARG A 123 12.65 10.42 1.75
N GLY A 124 13.67 10.82 2.51
CA GLY A 124 13.65 12.04 3.32
C GLY A 124 13.35 13.30 2.49
N GLY A 125 12.68 14.27 3.12
CA GLY A 125 12.20 15.49 2.45
C GLY A 125 13.30 16.29 1.74
N LEU A 126 14.49 16.39 2.33
CA LEU A 126 15.63 17.09 1.71
C LEU A 126 16.10 16.37 0.43
N LEU A 127 16.26 15.05 0.48
CA LEU A 127 16.67 14.26 -0.68
C LEU A 127 15.65 14.34 -1.81
N LYS A 128 14.36 14.28 -1.45
CA LYS A 128 13.24 14.43 -2.38
C LYS A 128 13.18 15.84 -2.99
N SER A 129 13.45 16.89 -2.20
CA SER A 129 13.47 18.27 -2.69
C SER A 129 14.63 18.56 -3.63
N LEU A 130 15.75 17.83 -3.49
CA LEU A 130 16.93 17.98 -4.33
C LEU A 130 16.78 17.08 -5.58
N ILE A 131 16.76 15.77 -5.40
CA ILE A 131 16.88 14.80 -6.49
C ILE A 131 15.52 14.42 -7.10
N GLY A 132 14.42 14.68 -6.38
CA GLY A 132 13.06 14.29 -6.77
C GLY A 132 12.56 13.03 -6.05
N PRO A 133 11.27 12.68 -6.24
CA PRO A 133 10.67 11.48 -5.67
C PRO A 133 11.27 10.19 -6.26
N ASP A 134 10.92 9.05 -5.69
CA ASP A 134 11.30 7.75 -6.25
C ASP A 134 10.49 7.43 -7.51
N TYR A 135 10.91 7.95 -8.66
CA TYR A 135 10.19 7.74 -9.92
C TYR A 135 10.04 6.27 -10.29
N GLN A 136 10.96 5.39 -9.88
CA GLN A 136 10.84 3.97 -10.15
C GLN A 136 9.74 3.35 -9.28
N ALA A 137 9.70 3.67 -7.99
CA ALA A 137 8.64 3.21 -7.10
C ALA A 137 7.27 3.75 -7.55
N LEU A 138 7.17 5.03 -7.93
CA LEU A 138 5.93 5.62 -8.46
C LEU A 138 5.46 4.91 -9.73
N LYS A 139 6.37 4.62 -10.66
CA LYS A 139 6.06 3.85 -11.88
C LYS A 139 5.60 2.43 -11.56
N ASN A 140 6.20 1.78 -10.57
CA ASN A 140 5.77 0.45 -10.14
C ASN A 140 4.38 0.49 -9.49
N MET A 141 4.05 1.54 -8.73
CA MET A 141 2.70 1.77 -8.21
C MET A 141 1.68 1.98 -9.33
N GLN A 142 2.03 2.75 -10.37
CA GLN A 142 1.17 2.90 -11.56
C GLN A 142 0.89 1.57 -12.26
N LYS A 143 1.93 0.74 -12.47
CA LYS A 143 1.76 -0.62 -13.00
C LYS A 143 0.87 -1.49 -12.10
N ALA A 144 1.00 -1.37 -10.78
CA ALA A 144 0.14 -2.10 -9.87
C ALA A 144 -1.33 -1.69 -10.00
N MET A 145 -1.61 -0.39 -10.22
CA MET A 145 -2.97 0.09 -10.49
C MET A 145 -3.54 -0.47 -11.80
N GLU A 146 -2.72 -0.52 -12.86
CA GLU A 146 -3.10 -1.16 -14.13
C GLU A 146 -3.43 -2.65 -13.94
N GLN A 147 -2.59 -3.38 -13.20
CA GLN A 147 -2.85 -4.78 -12.88
C GLN A 147 -4.13 -4.97 -12.05
N ASN A 148 -4.39 -4.08 -11.09
CA ASN A 148 -5.64 -4.09 -10.33
C ASN A 148 -6.85 -3.87 -11.24
N GLN A 149 -6.77 -2.98 -12.25
CA GLN A 149 -7.85 -2.82 -13.24
C GLN A 149 -8.11 -4.10 -14.03
N LEU A 150 -7.05 -4.82 -14.44
CA LEU A 150 -7.20 -6.11 -15.11
C LEU A 150 -7.87 -7.14 -14.20
N ARG A 151 -7.45 -7.24 -12.93
CA ARG A 151 -8.06 -8.14 -11.95
C ARG A 151 -9.51 -7.80 -11.65
N ILE A 152 -9.86 -6.51 -11.57
CA ILE A 152 -11.25 -6.05 -11.44
C ILE A 152 -12.08 -6.57 -12.63
N GLY A 153 -11.61 -6.39 -13.86
CA GLY A 153 -12.32 -6.89 -15.04
C GLY A 153 -12.49 -8.42 -15.04
N GLN A 154 -11.48 -9.16 -14.58
CA GLN A 154 -11.58 -10.62 -14.40
C GLN A 154 -12.62 -10.98 -13.34
N LEU A 155 -12.58 -10.33 -12.17
CA LEU A 155 -13.53 -10.58 -11.08
C LEU A 155 -14.97 -10.24 -11.49
N GLU A 156 -15.19 -9.17 -12.26
CA GLU A 156 -16.50 -8.82 -12.82
C GLU A 156 -17.01 -9.92 -13.77
N GLN A 157 -16.14 -10.47 -14.62
CA GLN A 157 -16.50 -11.60 -15.49
C GLN A 157 -16.86 -12.86 -14.68
N LEU A 158 -16.10 -13.15 -13.63
CA LEU A 158 -16.37 -14.29 -12.74
C LEU A 158 -17.67 -14.09 -11.96
N GLN A 159 -17.95 -12.88 -11.49
CA GLN A 159 -19.17 -12.55 -10.76
C GLN A 159 -20.43 -12.94 -11.54
N ASN A 160 -20.44 -12.68 -12.85
CA ASN A 160 -21.56 -13.03 -13.74
C ASN A 160 -21.76 -14.55 -13.92
N GLN A 161 -20.79 -15.37 -13.52
CA GLN A 161 -20.83 -16.83 -13.65
C GLN A 161 -21.11 -17.52 -12.30
N LEU A 162 -21.07 -16.77 -11.19
CA LEU A 162 -21.36 -17.29 -9.86
C LEU A 162 -22.87 -17.38 -9.65
N ALA A 163 -23.31 -18.49 -9.04
CA ALA A 163 -24.70 -18.69 -8.63
C ALA A 163 -24.92 -18.48 -7.12
N ASN A 164 -23.83 -18.54 -6.34
CA ASN A 164 -23.89 -18.39 -4.90
C ASN A 164 -23.83 -16.90 -4.50
N GLN A 165 -24.87 -16.41 -3.83
CA GLN A 165 -24.96 -15.00 -3.41
C GLN A 165 -23.85 -14.58 -2.46
N SER A 166 -23.35 -15.48 -1.60
CA SER A 166 -22.22 -15.19 -0.71
C SER A 166 -20.93 -14.99 -1.50
N ASP A 167 -20.70 -15.83 -2.51
CA ASP A 167 -19.51 -15.72 -3.36
C ASP A 167 -19.56 -14.45 -4.23
N ILE A 168 -20.74 -14.11 -4.76
CA ILE A 168 -20.98 -12.85 -5.49
C ILE A 168 -20.65 -11.65 -4.61
N ALA A 169 -21.11 -11.64 -3.36
CA ALA A 169 -20.85 -10.57 -2.41
C ALA A 169 -19.35 -10.41 -2.12
N MET A 170 -18.64 -11.51 -1.83
CA MET A 170 -17.19 -11.46 -1.59
C MET A 170 -16.40 -10.93 -2.80
N VAL A 171 -16.77 -11.36 -4.01
CA VAL A 171 -16.17 -10.85 -5.25
C VAL A 171 -16.45 -9.35 -5.42
N GLN A 172 -17.67 -8.90 -5.13
CA GLN A 172 -18.05 -7.49 -5.20
C GLN A 172 -17.27 -6.62 -4.20
N GLU A 173 -17.14 -7.08 -2.96
CA GLU A 173 -16.36 -6.39 -1.93
C GLU A 173 -14.89 -6.28 -2.32
N THR A 174 -14.33 -7.32 -2.95
CA THR A 174 -12.95 -7.27 -3.45
C THR A 174 -12.78 -6.29 -4.60
N ILE A 175 -13.71 -6.28 -5.57
CA ILE A 175 -13.70 -5.30 -6.66
C ILE A 175 -13.73 -3.87 -6.10
N GLN A 176 -14.57 -3.62 -5.09
CA GLN A 176 -14.66 -2.32 -4.43
C GLN A 176 -13.35 -1.97 -3.73
N ALA A 177 -12.77 -2.90 -2.98
CA ALA A 177 -11.51 -2.69 -2.28
C ALA A 177 -10.35 -2.37 -3.26
N LEU A 178 -10.24 -3.09 -4.38
CA LEU A 178 -9.24 -2.82 -5.42
C LEU A 178 -9.45 -1.45 -6.09
N THR A 179 -10.71 -1.06 -6.32
CA THR A 179 -11.05 0.25 -6.90
C THR A 179 -10.64 1.38 -5.96
N VAL A 180 -10.95 1.25 -4.67
CA VAL A 180 -10.57 2.25 -3.66
C VAL A 180 -9.05 2.29 -3.48
N GLN A 181 -8.37 1.15 -3.48
CA GLN A 181 -6.90 1.09 -3.47
C GLN A 181 -6.30 1.83 -4.66
N ASN A 182 -6.81 1.61 -5.88
CA ASN A 182 -6.33 2.33 -7.06
C ASN A 182 -6.48 3.84 -6.90
N THR A 183 -7.59 4.31 -6.33
CA THR A 183 -7.80 5.73 -6.06
C THR A 183 -6.79 6.26 -5.03
N ALA A 184 -6.55 5.51 -3.94
CA ALA A 184 -5.56 5.89 -2.93
C ALA A 184 -4.13 5.93 -3.50
N LEU A 185 -3.75 4.92 -4.28
CA LEU A 185 -2.45 4.87 -4.97
C LEU A 185 -2.30 6.02 -5.97
N GLN A 186 -3.34 6.33 -6.74
CA GLN A 186 -3.33 7.46 -7.68
C GLN A 186 -3.15 8.79 -6.95
N ASN A 187 -3.85 8.99 -5.83
CA ASN A 187 -3.68 10.19 -5.02
C ASN A 187 -2.26 10.28 -4.46
N ARG A 188 -1.69 9.16 -4.00
CA ARG A 188 -0.31 9.11 -3.51
C ARG A 188 0.69 9.47 -4.61
N VAL A 189 0.53 8.90 -5.81
CA VAL A 189 1.36 9.20 -6.99
C VAL A 189 1.26 10.69 -7.34
N ASN A 190 0.05 11.23 -7.43
CA ASN A 190 -0.18 12.65 -7.75
C ASN A 190 0.47 13.59 -6.72
N LEU A 191 0.39 13.26 -5.43
CA LEU A 191 1.03 14.04 -4.38
C LEU A 191 2.57 14.05 -4.52
N GLU A 192 3.15 12.91 -4.91
CA GLU A 192 4.60 12.74 -5.05
C GLU A 192 5.14 13.38 -6.32
N GLU A 193 4.43 13.28 -7.45
CA GLU A 193 4.83 13.88 -8.73
C GLU A 193 4.79 15.41 -8.70
N ARG A 194 3.89 16.00 -7.93
CA ARG A 194 3.81 17.47 -7.74
C ARG A 194 5.04 18.07 -7.05
N SER A 195 5.86 17.27 -6.35
CA SER A 195 7.01 17.78 -5.60
C SER A 195 8.30 17.90 -6.43
N GLY A 196 8.21 18.27 -7.72
CA GLY A 196 9.33 18.33 -8.66
C GLY A 196 10.63 18.84 -8.03
N GLY A 197 11.69 18.02 -8.07
CA GLY A 197 12.96 18.31 -7.41
C GLY A 197 13.68 19.52 -7.99
N MET A 198 14.35 20.31 -7.13
CA MET A 198 15.06 21.54 -7.48
C MET A 198 16.16 21.35 -8.53
N PHE A 199 16.73 20.13 -8.66
CA PHE A 199 17.71 19.85 -9.70
C PHE A 199 17.10 19.84 -11.10
N GLY A 200 15.84 19.45 -11.26
CA GLY A 200 15.12 19.55 -12.55
C GLY A 200 14.89 21.00 -12.98
N TRP A 201 14.69 21.91 -12.03
CA TRP A 201 14.66 23.36 -12.28
C TRP A 201 16.07 23.91 -12.60
N LEU A 202 17.11 23.43 -11.89
CA LEU A 202 18.49 23.90 -12.08
C LEU A 202 19.05 23.53 -13.47
N PHE A 203 18.82 22.30 -13.96
CA PHE A 203 19.22 21.91 -15.32
C PHE A 203 18.45 22.68 -16.41
N LYS A 204 17.22 23.13 -16.12
CA LYS A 204 16.42 23.97 -17.03
C LYS A 204 17.01 25.38 -17.22
N LEU A 205 17.86 25.84 -16.29
CA LEU A 205 18.56 27.13 -16.37
C LEU A 205 19.83 27.05 -17.25
N PHE A 206 20.44 25.87 -17.36
CA PHE A 206 21.65 25.63 -18.17
C PHE A 206 21.35 25.02 -19.55
N ALA A 207 20.12 24.61 -19.82
CA ALA A 207 19.66 24.12 -21.13
C ALA A 207 19.29 25.27 -22.10
N ARG A 208 19.97 26.41 -22.00
CA ARG A 208 19.75 27.58 -22.86
C ARG A 208 20.99 27.87 -23.70
#